data_AF-A0A4Q5HLX5-F1
#
_entry.id   AF-A0A4Q5HLX5-F1
#
_cell.length_a   1.000
_cell.length_b   1.000
_cell.length_c   1.000
_cell.angle_alpha   90.00
_cell.angle_beta   90.00
_cell.angle_gamma   90.00
#
_symmetry.space_group_name_H-M   'P 1'
#
loop_
_entity.id
_entity.type
_entity.pdbx_description
1 polymer ?
#
loop_
_entity_poly.entity_id
_entity_poly.type
_entity_poly.pdbx_seq_one_letter_code
_entity_poly.pdbx_strand_id
1 'polypeptide(L)'
;MSKQDEILGKHPAEHPCLGVWLDYEDKEGTDTSWIRVLSEKATFNQQINDWFANKLLEYHYLPRAISSVKIKLEKLGFPEFAVYYEQSRRTPHDTNV
;
A
#
# COMPACT_ATOMS: atom_id res chain seq x y z
N MET A 1 27.54 -4.32 17.99
CA MET A 1 26.17 -4.59 18.50
C MET A 1 25.66 -3.30 19.08
N SER A 2 24.41 -2.93 18.83
CA SER A 2 23.84 -1.75 19.46
C SER A 2 23.55 -2.06 20.93
N LYS A 3 23.62 -1.05 21.81
CA LYS A 3 23.25 -1.22 23.22
C LYS A 3 21.75 -1.53 23.39
N GLN A 4 20.93 -1.24 22.38
CA GLN A 4 19.54 -1.70 22.32
C GLN A 4 19.43 -3.22 22.12
N ASP A 5 20.32 -3.84 21.32
CA ASP A 5 20.39 -5.30 21.22
C ASP A 5 20.79 -5.95 22.55
N GLU A 6 21.57 -5.24 23.38
CA GLU A 6 21.97 -5.70 24.72
C GLU A 6 20.82 -5.60 25.72
N ILE A 7 20.00 -4.54 25.66
CA ILE A 7 18.88 -4.30 26.59
C ILE A 7 17.64 -5.10 26.21
N LEU A 8 17.27 -5.10 24.93
CA LEU A 8 16.01 -5.67 24.42
C LEU A 8 16.20 -7.04 23.76
N GLY A 9 17.46 -7.46 23.56
CA GLY A 9 17.78 -8.62 22.73
C GLY A 9 17.82 -8.28 21.24
N LYS A 10 18.40 -9.17 20.45
CA LYS A 10 18.39 -9.03 18.98
C LYS A 10 16.95 -9.09 18.46
N HIS A 11 16.56 -8.11 17.67
CA HIS A 11 15.27 -8.16 16.98
C HIS A 11 15.21 -9.40 16.07
N PRO A 12 14.13 -10.21 16.10
CA PRO A 12 13.98 -11.33 15.20
C PRO A 12 13.95 -10.83 13.75
N ALA A 13 15.00 -11.14 12.99
CA ALA A 13 15.16 -10.75 11.58
C ALA A 13 14.64 -11.82 10.61
N GLU A 14 14.15 -12.96 11.11
CA GLU A 14 13.80 -14.14 10.31
C GLU A 14 12.42 -14.07 9.64
N HIS A 15 11.66 -13.00 9.86
CA HIS A 15 10.42 -12.82 9.12
C HIS A 15 10.74 -12.28 7.72
N PRO A 16 10.07 -12.77 6.65
CA PRO A 16 10.14 -12.12 5.35
C PRO A 16 9.73 -10.67 5.57
N CYS A 17 10.66 -9.75 5.39
CA CYS A 17 10.41 -8.34 5.60
C CYS A 17 9.35 -7.90 4.57
N LEU A 18 8.11 -7.75 5.03
CA LEU A 18 7.02 -7.09 4.29
C LEU A 18 7.34 -5.60 4.22
N GLY A 19 8.38 -5.27 3.45
CA GLY A 19 8.95 -3.94 3.29
C GLY A 19 9.92 -3.57 4.42
N VAL A 20 11.12 -3.14 4.04
CA VAL A 20 12.02 -2.39 4.93
C VAL A 20 11.71 -0.93 4.67
N TRP A 21 10.69 -0.40 5.35
CA TRP A 21 10.14 0.92 5.06
C TRP A 21 11.06 2.06 5.51
N LEU A 22 11.83 1.82 6.58
CA LEU A 22 12.67 2.83 7.22
C LEU A 22 14.07 2.26 7.47
N ASP A 23 15.07 3.08 7.21
CA ASP A 23 16.41 2.93 7.78
C ASP A 23 16.40 3.53 9.21
N TYR A 24 17.38 3.14 10.02
CA TYR A 24 17.54 3.71 11.35
C TYR A 24 19.00 4.02 11.66
N GLU A 25 19.19 5.07 12.46
CA GLU A 25 20.49 5.47 12.99
C GLU A 25 20.33 5.70 14.50
N ASP A 26 21.11 4.99 15.31
CA ASP A 26 21.19 5.22 16.75
C ASP A 26 22.12 6.42 17.00
N LYS A 27 21.58 7.51 17.56
CA LYS A 27 22.40 8.67 17.95
C LYS A 27 23.20 8.34 19.20
N GLU A 28 24.34 9.01 19.36
CA GLU A 28 25.16 8.86 20.56
C GLU A 28 24.32 9.16 21.81
N GLY A 29 24.35 8.22 22.76
CA GLY A 29 23.59 8.32 24.00
C GLY A 29 24.15 9.41 24.90
N THR A 30 23.26 10.16 25.54
CA THR A 30 23.58 11.06 26.65
C THR A 30 23.02 10.49 27.95
N ASP A 31 23.42 11.03 29.09
CA ASP A 31 22.92 10.58 30.40
C ASP A 31 21.38 10.65 30.53
N THR A 32 20.73 11.50 29.72
CA THR A 32 19.28 11.75 29.78
C THR A 32 18.52 11.41 28.50
N SER A 33 19.18 11.06 27.40
CA SER A 33 18.52 10.90 26.09
C SER A 33 19.21 9.89 25.18
N TRP A 34 18.41 8.97 24.65
CA TRP A 34 18.82 7.80 23.87
C TRP A 34 17.86 7.69 22.68
N ILE A 35 18.21 8.36 21.58
CA ILE A 35 17.29 8.54 20.45
C ILE A 35 17.76 7.70 19.27
N ARG A 36 16.84 6.86 18.76
CA ARG A 36 16.93 6.27 17.43
C ARG A 36 16.22 7.18 16.45
N VAL A 37 16.92 7.64 15.42
CA VAL A 37 16.31 8.40 14.32
C VAL A 37 15.93 7.41 13.23
N LEU A 38 14.69 7.52 12.76
CA LEU A 38 14.21 6.76 11.60
C LEU A 38 14.28 7.67 10.38
N SER A 39 14.80 7.15 9.28
CA SER A 39 14.79 7.81 7.98
C SER A 39 14.06 6.93 6.98
N GLU A 40 13.41 7.52 5.99
CA GLU A 40 12.89 6.75 4.88
C GLU A 40 14.04 6.03 4.18
N LYS A 41 13.87 4.72 3.99
CA LYS A 41 14.77 3.98 3.11
C LYS A 41 14.56 4.50 1.69
N ALA A 42 15.66 4.65 0.93
CA ALA A 42 15.71 5.33 -0.37
C ALA A 42 14.45 5.16 -1.26
N THR A 43 14.17 6.19 -2.07
CA THR A 43 12.98 6.38 -2.90
C THR A 43 12.43 5.09 -3.47
N PHE A 44 11.14 4.83 -3.22
CA PHE A 44 10.39 3.70 -3.75
C PHE A 44 10.76 3.43 -5.21
N ASN A 45 11.06 2.16 -5.53
CA ASN A 45 11.34 1.76 -6.90
C ASN A 45 10.12 2.09 -7.77
N GLN A 46 10.28 3.08 -8.66
CA GLN A 46 9.19 3.55 -9.52
C GLN A 46 8.56 2.41 -10.32
N GLN A 47 9.33 1.41 -10.75
CA GLN A 47 8.81 0.24 -11.46
C GLN A 47 7.85 -0.59 -10.59
N ILE A 48 8.13 -0.71 -9.29
CA ILE A 48 7.26 -1.41 -8.34
C ILE A 48 5.98 -0.60 -8.11
N ASN A 49 6.10 0.71 -7.96
CA ASN A 49 4.95 1.60 -7.82
C ASN A 49 4.04 1.56 -9.06
N ASP A 50 4.64 1.64 -10.24
CA ASP A 50 3.91 1.57 -11.52
C ASP A 50 3.23 0.21 -11.67
N TRP A 51 3.92 -0.89 -11.34
CA TRP A 51 3.33 -2.22 -11.36
C TRP A 51 2.14 -2.34 -10.40
N PHE A 52 2.29 -1.84 -9.16
CA PHE A 52 1.23 -1.89 -8.16
C PHE A 52 0.04 -1.02 -8.55
N ALA A 53 0.29 0.20 -9.03
CA ALA A 53 -0.74 1.11 -9.53
C ALA A 53 -1.51 0.47 -10.70
N ASN A 54 -0.81 -0.15 -11.65
CA ASN A 54 -1.44 -0.87 -12.76
C ASN A 54 -2.29 -2.05 -12.28
N LYS A 55 -1.80 -2.84 -11.31
CA LYS A 55 -2.58 -3.96 -10.76
C LYS A 55 -3.82 -3.51 -9.99
N LEU A 56 -3.73 -2.39 -9.25
CA LEU A 56 -4.88 -1.77 -8.60
C LEU A 56 -5.91 -1.31 -9.63
N LEU A 57 -5.47 -0.60 -10.68
CA LEU A 57 -6.34 -0.18 -11.77
C LEU A 57 -7.02 -1.40 -12.40
N GLU A 58 -6.25 -2.40 -12.86
CA GLU A 58 -6.78 -3.64 -13.44
C GLU A 58 -7.87 -4.24 -12.56
N TYR A 59 -7.61 -4.42 -11.25
CA TYR A 59 -8.55 -5.03 -10.32
C TYR A 59 -9.89 -4.29 -10.26
N HIS A 60 -9.87 -2.95 -10.21
CA HIS A 60 -11.08 -2.13 -10.10
C HIS A 60 -11.92 -2.09 -11.37
N TYR A 61 -11.33 -2.42 -12.52
CA TYR A 61 -12.02 -2.52 -13.80
C TYR A 61 -12.39 -3.96 -14.18
N LEU A 62 -12.10 -4.96 -13.34
CA LEU A 62 -12.56 -6.32 -13.58
C LEU A 62 -14.10 -6.39 -13.55
N PRO A 63 -14.74 -7.14 -14.47
CA PRO A 63 -16.20 -7.29 -14.49
C PRO A 63 -16.77 -7.70 -13.13
N ARG A 64 -16.11 -8.64 -12.43
CA ARG A 64 -16.53 -9.08 -11.08
C ARG A 64 -16.55 -7.95 -10.04
N ALA A 65 -15.59 -7.02 -10.11
CA ALA A 65 -15.50 -5.91 -9.17
C ALA A 65 -16.59 -4.88 -9.46
N ILE A 66 -16.81 -4.58 -10.74
CA ILE A 66 -17.87 -3.67 -11.21
C ILE A 66 -19.25 -4.22 -10.81
N SER A 67 -19.53 -5.49 -11.12
CA SER A 67 -20.81 -6.13 -10.76
C SER A 67 -21.03 -6.18 -9.24
N SER A 68 -19.98 -6.40 -8.45
CA SER A 68 -20.10 -6.36 -6.99
C SER A 68 -20.52 -4.99 -6.47
N VAL A 69 -19.98 -3.91 -7.05
CA VAL A 69 -20.36 -2.54 -6.69
C VAL A 69 -21.78 -2.22 -7.15
N LYS A 70 -22.17 -2.62 -8.36
CA LYS A 70 -23.55 -2.47 -8.86
C LYS A 70 -24.57 -3.07 -7.90
N ILE A 71 -24.38 -4.33 -7.49
CA ILE A 71 -25.27 -5.03 -6.55
C ILE A 71 -25.39 -4.26 -5.22
N LYS A 72 -24.29 -3.69 -4.73
CA LYS A 72 -24.30 -2.89 -3.48
C LYS A 72 -25.08 -1.59 -3.66
N LEU A 73 -24.90 -0.90 -4.78
CA LEU A 73 -25.63 0.35 -5.09
C LEU A 73 -27.13 0.10 -5.24
N GLU A 74 -27.53 -0.99 -5.90
CA GLU A 74 -28.93 -1.41 -6.01
C GLU A 74 -29.54 -1.67 -4.62
N LYS A 75 -28.83 -2.38 -3.74
CA LYS A 75 -29.26 -2.64 -2.35
C LYS A 75 -29.39 -1.37 -1.49
N LEU A 76 -28.62 -0.33 -1.81
CA LEU A 76 -28.68 0.97 -1.13
C LEU A 76 -29.80 1.87 -1.67
N GLY A 77 -30.55 1.43 -2.68
CA GLY A 77 -31.66 2.20 -3.26
C GLY A 77 -31.23 3.14 -4.40
N PHE A 78 -30.07 2.90 -5.02
CA PHE A 78 -29.55 3.70 -6.16
C PHE A 78 -29.49 2.90 -7.48
N PRO A 79 -30.61 2.32 -7.97
CA PRO A 79 -30.59 1.43 -9.13
C PRO A 79 -30.15 2.12 -10.44
N GLU A 80 -30.62 3.35 -10.66
CA GLU A 80 -30.27 4.15 -11.86
C GLU A 80 -28.76 4.46 -11.89
N PHE A 81 -28.21 4.85 -10.74
CA PHE A 81 -26.79 5.10 -10.59
C PHE A 81 -25.96 3.82 -10.71
N ALA A 82 -26.46 2.68 -10.24
CA ALA A 82 -25.80 1.38 -10.36
C ALA A 82 -25.61 0.97 -11.83
N VAL A 83 -26.63 1.19 -12.67
CA VAL A 83 -26.57 0.97 -14.13
C VAL A 83 -25.59 1.92 -14.78
N TYR A 84 -25.67 3.22 -14.46
CA TYR A 84 -24.72 4.22 -14.96
C TYR A 84 -23.27 3.87 -14.58
N TYR A 85 -23.03 3.46 -13.34
CA TYR A 85 -21.72 3.04 -12.86
C TYR A 85 -21.17 1.84 -13.66
N GLU A 86 -21.97 0.80 -13.89
CA GLU A 86 -21.55 -0.36 -14.66
C GLU A 86 -21.20 0.00 -16.12
N GLN A 87 -22.01 0.85 -16.75
CA GLN A 87 -21.81 1.24 -18.16
C GLN A 87 -20.65 2.23 -18.37
N SER A 88 -20.41 3.11 -17.40
CA SER A 88 -19.37 4.14 -17.47
C SER A 88 -17.98 3.63 -17.10
N ARG A 89 -17.88 2.51 -16.37
CA ARG A 89 -16.59 1.93 -15.97
C ARG A 89 -16.03 1.05 -17.09
N ARG A 90 -15.19 1.66 -17.93
CA ARG A 90 -14.34 0.97 -18.92
C ARG A 90 -12.87 1.14 -18.54
N THR A 91 -12.03 0.18 -18.90
CA THR A 91 -10.58 0.38 -18.67
C THR A 91 -10.10 1.59 -19.46
N PRO A 92 -9.10 2.35 -18.99
CA PRO A 92 -8.47 3.40 -19.78
C PRO A 92 -7.89 2.91 -21.13
N HIS A 93 -7.77 1.59 -21.32
CA HIS A 93 -7.32 0.96 -22.56
C HIS A 93 -8.44 0.71 -23.58
N ASP A 94 -9.71 0.87 -23.20
CA ASP A 94 -10.88 0.72 -24.08
C ASP A 94 -11.24 2.02 -24.83
N THR A 95 -10.40 3.06 -24.79
CA THR A 95 -10.64 4.35 -25.45
C THR A 95 -10.24 4.39 -26.93
N ASN A 96 -10.10 3.25 -27.61
CA ASN A 96 -10.07 3.24 -29.07
C ASN A 96 -11.51 3.36 -29.61
N VAL A 97 -12.05 4.57 -29.51
CA VAL A 97 -13.16 5.08 -30.34
C VAL A 97 -12.71 6.42 -30.93
#